data_AF-A0A7J6UH72-F1
#
_entry.id   AF-A0A7J6UH72-F1
#
_cell.length_a   1.000
_cell.length_b   1.000
_cell.length_c   1.000
_cell.angle_alpha   90.00
_cell.angle_beta   90.00
_cell.angle_gamma   90.00
#
_symmetry.space_group_name_H-M   'P 1'
#
loop_
_entity.id
_entity.type
_entity.pdbx_description
1 polymer ?
#
loop_
_entity_poly.entity_id
_entity_poly.type
_entity_poly.pdbx_seq_one_letter_code
_entity_poly.pdbx_strand_id
1 'polypeptide(L)'
;MSICVQIPEQLRKKIEVVVRKPPKGDQQAFQEPLSPCPYCAAPLPDSSLSCGHCQNIVPFCAVTGLHVVLSDWSSPCGNCLFPMRYSMLERMMAHEKSIVCPMCSEELAASAVTKLSP
;
A
#
# COMPACT_ATOMS: atom_id res chain seq x y z
N MET A 1 11.30 2.49 22.77
CA MET A 1 9.95 2.31 22.20
C MET A 1 8.95 2.30 23.35
N SER A 2 8.21 3.39 23.53
CA SER A 2 6.95 3.46 24.31
C SER A 2 6.47 4.91 24.28
N ILE A 3 5.89 5.32 23.16
CA ILE A 3 4.97 6.47 23.19
C ILE A 3 3.63 5.86 23.61
N CYS A 4 3.43 5.73 24.92
CA CYS A 4 2.08 5.52 25.45
C CYS A 4 1.36 6.85 25.27
N VAL A 5 0.62 7.01 24.17
CA VAL A 5 -0.29 8.14 23.98
C VAL A 5 -1.33 8.07 25.10
N GLN A 6 -1.15 8.92 26.12
CA GLN A 6 -2.10 9.04 27.22
C GLN A 6 -3.33 9.78 26.69
N ILE A 7 -4.39 9.03 26.36
CA ILE A 7 -5.66 9.61 25.93
C ILE A 7 -6.32 10.27 27.15
N PRO A 8 -6.58 11.59 27.11
CA PRO A 8 -7.27 12.28 28.20
C PRO A 8 -8.62 11.63 28.52
N GLU A 9 -8.93 11.49 29.81
CA GLU A 9 -10.13 10.76 30.28
C GLU A 9 -11.45 11.31 29.69
N GLN A 10 -11.48 12.61 29.44
CA GLN A 10 -12.61 13.32 28.83
C GLN A 10 -12.85 12.94 27.36
N LEU A 11 -11.79 12.56 26.64
CA LEU A 11 -11.87 12.11 25.24
C LEU A 11 -12.10 10.60 25.15
N ARG A 12 -11.62 9.83 26.14
CA ARG A 12 -11.76 8.37 26.18
C ARG A 12 -13.23 7.94 26.06
N LYS A 13 -14.13 8.57 26.81
CA LYS A 13 -15.57 8.27 26.76
C LYS A 13 -16.20 8.64 25.42
N LYS A 14 -15.78 9.74 24.80
CA LYS A 14 -16.29 10.17 23.48
C LYS A 14 -15.84 9.22 22.37
N ILE A 15 -14.57 8.82 22.38
CA ILE A 15 -14.01 7.86 21.43
C ILE A 15 -14.74 6.51 21.58
N GLU A 16 -14.94 6.03 22.80
CA GLU A 16 -15.65 4.78 23.06
C GLU A 16 -17.10 4.80 22.54
N VAL A 17 -17.82 5.91 22.75
CA VAL A 17 -19.19 6.06 22.24
C VAL A 17 -19.22 6.09 20.71
N VAL A 18 -18.30 6.78 20.06
CA VAL A 18 -18.21 6.85 18.59
C VAL A 18 -17.86 5.48 17.99
N VAL A 19 -16.93 4.74 18.59
CA VAL A 19 -16.54 3.39 18.12
C VAL A 19 -17.67 2.38 18.32
N ARG A 20 -18.35 2.40 19.48
CA ARG A 20 -19.46 1.46 19.76
C ARG A 20 -20.74 1.81 19.01
N LYS A 21 -20.98 3.09 18.73
CA LYS A 21 -22.16 3.62 18.05
C LYS A 21 -21.72 4.64 17.01
N PRO A 22 -21.19 4.18 15.86
CA PRO A 22 -20.88 5.08 14.77
C PRO A 22 -22.15 5.86 14.40
N PRO A 23 -22.08 7.19 14.26
CA PRO A 23 -23.23 8.01 13.91
C PRO A 23 -23.85 7.49 12.60
N LYS A 24 -25.18 7.31 12.62
CA LYS A 24 -25.96 6.87 11.45
C LYS A 24 -26.07 8.06 10.48
N GLY A 25 -25.05 8.29 9.66
CA GLY A 25 -25.03 9.42 8.73
C GLY A 25 -23.99 9.29 7.63
N ASP A 26 -22.78 8.85 7.94
CA ASP A 26 -21.66 8.87 6.99
C ASP A 26 -21.15 7.46 6.64
N GLN A 27 -22.07 6.52 6.44
CA GLN A 27 -21.74 5.23 5.79
C GLN A 27 -21.87 5.37 4.27
N GLN A 28 -21.43 6.49 3.69
CA GLN A 28 -21.01 6.44 2.30
C GLN A 28 -19.83 5.48 2.31
N ALA A 29 -20.09 4.20 2.02
CA ALA A 29 -19.07 3.18 1.95
C ALA A 29 -18.02 3.74 0.99
N PHE A 30 -16.86 4.13 1.52
CA PHE A 30 -15.76 4.60 0.71
C PHE A 30 -15.47 3.46 -0.25
N GLN A 31 -15.91 3.62 -1.51
CA GLN A 31 -15.75 2.57 -2.49
C GLN A 31 -14.26 2.49 -2.76
N GLU A 32 -13.69 1.37 -2.36
CA GLU A 32 -12.28 1.13 -2.55
C GLU A 32 -11.95 1.22 -4.05
N PRO A 33 -10.88 1.93 -4.45
CA PRO A 33 -10.45 1.96 -5.83
C PRO A 33 -10.18 0.55 -6.35
N LEU A 34 -10.61 0.31 -7.58
CA LEU A 34 -10.35 -0.93 -8.31
C LEU A 34 -9.20 -0.68 -9.30
N SER A 35 -8.24 -1.60 -9.35
CA SER A 35 -7.17 -1.59 -10.35
C SER A 35 -7.02 -2.98 -10.99
N PRO A 36 -6.38 -3.07 -12.17
CA PRO A 36 -6.39 -4.32 -12.94
C PRO A 36 -5.41 -5.35 -12.37
N CYS A 37 -5.90 -6.58 -12.20
CA CYS A 37 -5.08 -7.72 -11.78
C CYS A 37 -3.90 -7.94 -12.73
N PRO A 38 -2.67 -8.15 -12.23
CA PRO A 38 -1.48 -8.31 -13.08
C PRO A 38 -1.41 -9.63 -13.85
N TYR A 39 -2.37 -10.53 -13.67
CA TYR A 39 -2.43 -11.80 -14.41
C TYR A 39 -3.49 -11.81 -15.50
N CYS A 40 -4.68 -11.24 -15.23
CA CYS A 40 -5.84 -11.33 -16.12
C CYS A 40 -6.49 -9.99 -16.43
N ALA A 41 -5.94 -8.88 -15.93
CA ALA A 41 -6.47 -7.53 -16.07
C ALA A 41 -7.90 -7.29 -15.53
N ALA A 42 -8.51 -8.29 -14.89
CA ALA A 42 -9.81 -8.12 -14.24
C ALA A 42 -9.72 -7.10 -13.09
N PRO A 43 -10.77 -6.28 -12.88
CA PRO A 43 -10.78 -5.29 -11.81
C PRO A 43 -10.74 -5.97 -10.44
N LEU A 44 -9.83 -5.54 -9.58
CA LEU A 44 -9.59 -6.05 -8.24
C LEU A 44 -9.46 -4.86 -7.27
N PRO A 45 -10.02 -4.92 -6.04
CA PRO A 45 -9.78 -3.88 -5.05
C PRO A 45 -8.28 -3.80 -4.73
N ASP A 46 -7.76 -2.58 -4.57
CA ASP A 46 -6.34 -2.34 -4.36
C ASP A 46 -5.76 -3.13 -3.17
N SER A 47 -6.51 -3.32 -2.08
CA SER A 47 -6.11 -4.10 -0.91
C SER A 47 -6.20 -5.62 -1.08
N SER A 48 -6.90 -6.12 -2.10
CA SER A 48 -7.07 -7.56 -2.29
C SER A 48 -5.87 -8.19 -2.99
N LEU A 49 -5.35 -9.27 -2.42
CA LEU A 49 -4.27 -10.09 -3.00
C LEU A 49 -4.77 -11.39 -3.61
N SER A 50 -6.07 -11.64 -3.63
CA SER A 50 -6.65 -12.84 -4.23
C SER A 50 -7.63 -12.43 -5.33
N CYS A 51 -7.30 -12.78 -6.57
CA CYS A 51 -8.14 -12.42 -7.70
C CYS A 51 -9.32 -13.39 -7.81
N GLY A 52 -10.55 -12.89 -7.64
CA GLY A 52 -11.75 -13.72 -7.80
C GLY A 52 -12.01 -14.22 -9.23
N HIS A 53 -11.33 -13.65 -10.24
CA HIS A 53 -11.51 -14.04 -11.64
C HIS A 53 -10.56 -15.16 -12.07
N CYS A 54 -9.25 -14.99 -11.88
CA CYS A 54 -8.25 -15.99 -12.27
C CYS A 54 -7.75 -16.87 -11.12
N GLN A 55 -8.22 -16.64 -9.89
CA GLN A 55 -7.85 -17.38 -8.67
C GLN A 55 -6.36 -17.33 -8.30
N ASN A 56 -5.58 -16.45 -8.94
CA ASN A 56 -4.18 -16.23 -8.59
C ASN A 56 -4.04 -15.34 -7.35
N ILE A 57 -2.97 -15.60 -6.59
CA ILE A 57 -2.52 -14.74 -5.50
C ILE A 57 -1.62 -13.66 -6.11
N VAL A 58 -2.06 -12.42 -5.99
CA VAL A 58 -1.38 -11.24 -6.51
C VAL A 58 -0.31 -10.77 -5.53
N PRO A 59 0.92 -10.50 -5.99
CA PRO A 59 1.94 -9.93 -5.12
C PRO A 59 1.58 -8.49 -4.72
N PHE A 60 1.97 -8.11 -3.50
CA PHE A 60 1.81 -6.75 -3.02
C PHE A 60 3.06 -5.91 -3.27
N CYS A 61 2.85 -4.61 -3.43
CA CYS A 61 3.87 -3.60 -3.57
C CYS A 61 4.52 -3.35 -2.21
N ALA A 62 5.84 -3.50 -2.12
CA ALA A 62 6.57 -3.27 -0.87
C ALA A 62 6.38 -1.85 -0.30
N VAL A 63 6.09 -0.86 -1.15
CA VAL A 63 5.95 0.54 -0.74
C VAL A 63 4.53 0.88 -0.26
N THR A 64 3.50 0.46 -1.00
CA THR A 64 2.11 0.82 -0.69
C THR A 64 1.40 -0.21 0.17
N GLY A 65 1.87 -1.46 0.19
CA GLY A 65 1.15 -2.59 0.77
C GLY A 65 -0.07 -3.06 -0.04
N LEU A 66 -0.37 -2.40 -1.16
CA LEU A 66 -1.47 -2.72 -2.07
C LEU A 66 -0.98 -3.65 -3.17
N HIS A 67 -1.87 -4.32 -3.87
CA HIS A 67 -1.48 -5.19 -4.98
C HIS A 67 -0.75 -4.40 -6.09
N VAL A 68 0.16 -5.08 -6.78
CA VAL A 68 0.93 -4.45 -7.87
C VAL A 68 0.12 -4.38 -9.16
N VAL A 69 0.36 -3.33 -9.93
CA VAL A 69 -0.29 -3.09 -11.23
C VAL A 69 0.77 -3.12 -12.32
N LEU A 70 0.57 -3.92 -13.38
CA LEU A 70 1.54 -4.08 -14.47
C LEU A 70 1.96 -2.75 -15.11
N SER A 71 1.02 -1.83 -15.34
CA SER A 71 1.29 -0.53 -15.96
C SER A 71 2.14 0.42 -15.10
N ASP A 72 2.29 0.10 -13.82
CA ASP A 72 3.00 0.90 -12.82
C ASP A 72 4.08 0.05 -12.12
N TRP A 73 4.54 -1.01 -12.76
CA TRP A 73 5.52 -1.93 -12.20
C TRP A 73 6.94 -1.31 -12.29
N SER A 74 7.70 -1.34 -11.20
CA SER A 74 9.13 -1.00 -11.22
C SER A 74 10.02 -2.22 -11.12
N SER A 75 11.29 -2.07 -11.48
CA SER A 75 12.33 -3.05 -11.13
C SER A 75 12.19 -3.47 -9.66
N PRO A 76 12.27 -4.79 -9.37
CA PRO A 76 12.21 -5.28 -8.01
C PRO A 76 13.46 -4.85 -7.23
N CYS A 77 13.39 -4.89 -5.89
CA CYS A 77 14.57 -4.64 -5.07
C CYS A 77 15.70 -5.63 -5.44
N GLY A 78 16.91 -5.14 -5.71
CA GLY A 78 18.05 -6.00 -6.06
C GLY A 78 18.49 -6.97 -4.97
N ASN A 79 18.11 -6.72 -3.70
CA ASN A 79 18.47 -7.57 -2.57
C ASN A 79 17.36 -8.60 -2.25
N CYS A 80 16.13 -8.14 -1.99
CA CYS A 80 15.02 -9.02 -1.56
C CYS A 80 14.04 -9.41 -2.68
N LEU A 81 14.23 -8.91 -3.90
CA LEU A 81 13.42 -9.18 -5.09
C LEU A 81 11.92 -8.85 -4.96
N PHE A 82 11.54 -8.05 -3.96
CA PHE A 82 10.15 -7.64 -3.79
C PHE A 82 9.71 -6.64 -4.88
N PRO A 83 8.50 -6.80 -5.42
CA PRO A 83 7.98 -5.92 -6.46
C PRO A 83 7.48 -4.60 -5.85
N MET A 84 7.53 -3.55 -6.66
CA MET A 84 7.23 -2.18 -6.24
C MET A 84 6.49 -1.44 -7.35
N ARG A 85 5.71 -0.42 -6.95
CA ARG A 85 5.03 0.49 -7.88
C ARG A 85 5.94 1.68 -8.18
N TYR A 86 6.21 1.92 -9.46
CA TYR A 86 7.12 2.95 -9.92
C TYR A 86 6.68 4.35 -9.48
N SER A 87 5.40 4.70 -9.68
CA SER A 87 4.86 6.01 -9.30
C SER A 87 5.00 6.31 -7.81
N MET A 88 4.91 5.29 -6.96
CA MET A 88 5.05 5.47 -5.52
C MET A 88 6.53 5.59 -5.12
N LEU A 89 7.40 4.80 -5.74
CA LEU A 89 8.83 4.90 -5.48
C LEU A 89 9.39 6.27 -5.93
N GLU A 90 8.90 6.81 -7.04
CA GLU A 90 9.21 8.17 -7.50
C GLU A 90 8.79 9.24 -6.48
N ARG A 91 7.62 9.09 -5.86
CA ARG A 91 7.18 9.98 -4.77
C ARG A 91 8.07 9.86 -3.54
N MET A 92 8.46 8.64 -3.14
CA MET A 92 9.41 8.46 -2.04
C MET A 92 10.76 9.13 -2.34
N MET A 93 11.29 8.92 -3.55
CA MET A 93 12.53 9.54 -4.04
C MET A 93 12.48 11.07 -3.98
N ALA A 94 11.32 11.68 -4.22
CA ALA A 94 11.17 13.14 -4.19
C ALA A 94 11.16 13.73 -2.76
N HIS A 95 10.77 12.96 -1.75
CA HIS A 95 10.60 13.44 -0.37
C HIS A 95 11.75 13.03 0.57
N GLU A 96 12.44 11.92 0.29
CA GLU A 96 13.48 11.36 1.14
C GLU A 96 14.87 11.51 0.51
N LYS A 97 15.90 11.83 1.31
CA LYS A 97 17.29 11.95 0.83
C LYS A 97 17.92 10.62 0.43
N SER A 98 17.45 9.52 1.01
CA SER A 98 17.94 8.16 0.79
C SER A 98 16.75 7.22 0.79
N ILE A 99 16.58 6.44 -0.27
CA ILE A 99 15.51 5.44 -0.34
C ILE A 99 16.04 4.15 0.25
N VAL A 100 15.38 3.65 1.28
CA VAL A 100 15.63 2.32 1.84
C VAL A 100 14.45 1.42 1.52
N CYS A 101 14.73 0.17 1.18
CA CYS A 101 13.69 -0.81 0.94
C CYS A 101 12.94 -1.11 2.26
N PRO A 102 11.61 -0.94 2.32
CA PRO A 102 10.85 -1.19 3.55
C PRO A 102 10.81 -2.68 3.96
N MET A 103 11.18 -3.59 3.06
CA MET A 103 11.18 -5.03 3.33
C MET A 103 12.51 -5.53 3.91
N CYS A 104 13.65 -5.07 3.37
CA CYS A 104 14.97 -5.55 3.78
C CYS A 104 15.90 -4.49 4.37
N SER A 105 15.46 -3.22 4.43
CA SER A 105 16.24 -2.08 4.94
C SER A 105 17.53 -1.77 4.17
N GLU A 106 17.72 -2.35 2.99
CA GLU A 106 18.85 -2.05 2.11
C GLU A 106 18.62 -0.76 1.32
N GLU A 107 19.69 -0.03 1.02
CA GLU A 107 19.60 1.20 0.22
C GLU A 107 19.24 0.88 -1.24
N LEU A 108 18.22 1.56 -1.76
CA LEU A 108 17.79 1.47 -3.15
C LEU A 108 18.48 2.57 -3.95
N ALA A 109 19.42 2.18 -4.80
CA ALA A 109 20.04 3.10 -5.74
C ALA A 109 18.99 3.67 -6.70
N ALA A 110 18.90 5.00 -6.82
CA ALA A 110 17.94 5.66 -7.71
C ALA A 110 18.11 5.22 -9.19
N SER A 111 19.34 4.89 -9.60
CA SER A 111 19.63 4.34 -10.94
C SER A 111 19.10 2.92 -11.15
N ALA A 112 18.88 2.16 -10.08
CA ALA A 112 18.32 0.81 -10.16
C ALA A 112 16.79 0.82 -10.29
N VAL A 113 16.15 1.98 -10.10
CA VAL A 113 14.71 2.16 -10.25
C VAL A 113 14.38 2.44 -11.71
N THR A 114 13.77 1.48 -12.38
CA THR A 114 13.29 1.67 -13.75
C THR A 114 11.84 1.21 -13.84
N LYS A 115 11.01 1.97 -14.54
CA LYS A 115 9.66 1.55 -14.87
C LYS A 115 9.74 0.40 -15.88
N LEU A 116 9.19 -0.75 -15.52
CA LEU A 116 9.05 -1.86 -16.46
C LEU A 116 7.81 -1.56 -17.31
N SER A 117 8.00 -1.38 -18.60
CA SER A 117 6.88 -1.34 -19.53
C SER A 117 6.28 -2.75 -19.63
N PRO A 118 4.94 -2.89 -19.61
CA PRO A 118 4.28 -4.17 -19.84
C PRO A 118 4.49 -4.71 -21.26
#